data_AF-A0AAP5I9Q7-F1
#
_entry.id   AF-A0AAP5I9Q7-F1
#
_cell.length_a   1.000
_cell.length_b   1.000
_cell.length_c   1.000
_cell.angle_alpha   90.00
_cell.angle_beta   90.00
_cell.angle_gamma   90.00
#
_symmetry.space_group_name_H-M   'P 1'
#
loop_
_entity.id
_entity.type
_entity.pdbx_description
1 polymer ?
#
loop_
_entity_poly.entity_id
_entity_poly.type
_entity_poly.pdbx_seq_one_letter_code
_entity_poly.pdbx_strand_id
1 'polypeptide(L)'
;MGLELKPSKTRLTHTLHKYEYEEPGFNFLGFFIRQFTVGKYHSKQGFKTIITPSNEKQKIHYDRIASIINDHKALSQEALIGKLNPIIKGWSNYYSTVVSKEIYSKLDHLMYLKLKAWAERRHPNKNRGWVTKKYWHTIGGNNWVFSTAQEDKNPTRLYRHDETPIVRHVKVKGEASPYNGNLVYWSSRMGTHPEMPKKVATLLKQQKGKCAFCGLYFRTEDLLEVDHIIPRSKRGKDEYKNLQVLHKHCHDSKTALDGLIGGMHLDKHQITEEPDEVKVSRPVLKTSRFGDEAA
;
A
#
# COMPACT_ATOMS: atom_id res chain seq x y z
N MET A 1 -19.60 6.61 -35.74
CA MET A 1 -19.97 5.34 -35.07
C MET A 1 -21.49 5.24 -35.09
N GLY A 2 -22.07 4.13 -35.60
CA GLY A 2 -23.53 3.93 -35.72
C GLY A 2 -24.11 3.19 -34.51
N LEU A 3 -23.95 3.74 -33.30
CA LEU A 3 -24.48 3.15 -32.07
C LEU A 3 -25.46 4.12 -31.41
N GLU A 4 -26.56 3.59 -30.87
CA GLU A 4 -27.58 4.35 -30.15
C GLU A 4 -27.56 4.04 -28.65
N LEU A 5 -27.87 5.05 -27.84
CA LEU A 5 -28.00 4.89 -26.39
C LEU A 5 -29.35 4.23 -26.08
N LYS A 6 -29.34 3.22 -25.20
CA LYS A 6 -30.57 2.59 -24.73
C LYS A 6 -31.25 3.49 -23.69
N PRO A 7 -32.42 4.11 -23.97
CA PRO A 7 -33.02 5.09 -23.06
C PRO A 7 -33.27 4.54 -21.65
N SER A 8 -33.66 3.26 -21.55
CA SER A 8 -33.92 2.60 -20.27
C SER A 8 -32.68 2.40 -19.38
N LYS A 9 -31.47 2.61 -19.90
CA LYS A 9 -30.20 2.49 -19.17
C LYS A 9 -29.50 3.83 -19.00
N THR A 10 -30.02 4.89 -19.62
CA THR A 10 -29.40 6.21 -19.66
C THR A 10 -30.30 7.18 -18.92
N ARG A 11 -29.71 7.88 -17.95
CA ARG A 11 -30.41 8.89 -17.15
C ARG A 11 -29.43 9.93 -16.65
N LEU A 12 -29.90 11.15 -16.50
CA LEU A 12 -29.16 12.21 -15.83
C LEU A 12 -29.46 12.15 -14.34
N THR A 13 -28.42 12.25 -13.52
CA THR A 13 -28.52 12.15 -12.06
C THR A 13 -27.47 13.05 -11.44
N HIS A 14 -27.80 13.63 -10.30
CA HIS A 14 -26.91 14.50 -9.56
C HIS A 14 -26.34 13.73 -8.35
N THR A 15 -25.06 13.89 -8.04
CA THR A 15 -24.42 13.13 -6.95
C THR A 15 -24.74 13.66 -5.56
N LEU A 16 -25.00 14.96 -5.42
CA LEU A 16 -25.31 15.64 -4.15
C LEU A 16 -26.81 15.94 -3.92
N HIS A 17 -27.47 16.56 -4.89
CA HIS A 17 -28.86 16.99 -4.81
C HIS A 17 -29.81 16.01 -5.51
N LYS A 18 -31.08 16.05 -5.14
CA LYS A 18 -32.12 15.38 -5.93
C LYS A 18 -32.25 16.09 -7.26
N TYR A 19 -32.50 15.33 -8.32
CA TYR A 19 -32.77 15.86 -9.65
C TYR A 19 -34.02 15.19 -10.19
N GLU A 20 -35.04 16.00 -10.48
CA GLU A 20 -36.38 15.52 -10.84
C GLU A 20 -36.94 14.52 -9.81
N TYR A 21 -37.13 13.27 -10.21
CA TYR A 21 -37.65 12.18 -9.37
C TYR A 21 -36.54 11.24 -8.87
N GLU A 22 -35.27 11.55 -9.12
CA GLU A 22 -34.13 10.70 -8.75
C GLU A 22 -33.47 11.13 -7.44
N GLU A 23 -33.19 10.13 -6.59
CA GLU A 23 -32.34 10.32 -5.40
C GLU A 23 -30.88 10.56 -5.80
N PRO A 24 -30.10 11.28 -4.96
CA PRO A 24 -28.73 11.61 -5.31
C PRO A 24 -27.84 10.37 -5.38
N GLY A 25 -26.99 10.33 -6.39
CA GLY A 25 -26.00 9.28 -6.59
C GLY A 25 -26.44 8.19 -7.56
N PHE A 26 -25.49 7.37 -7.97
CA PHE A 26 -25.70 6.38 -9.03
C PHE A 26 -24.81 5.16 -8.88
N ASN A 27 -25.18 4.10 -9.59
CA ASN A 27 -24.41 2.87 -9.66
C ASN A 27 -23.49 2.87 -10.89
N PHE A 28 -22.23 2.52 -10.70
CA PHE A 28 -21.27 2.32 -11.79
C PHE A 28 -20.31 1.18 -11.46
N LEU A 29 -20.17 0.19 -12.34
CA LEU A 29 -19.31 -0.99 -12.16
C LEU A 29 -19.48 -1.72 -10.81
N GLY A 30 -20.71 -1.72 -10.28
CA GLY A 30 -21.03 -2.35 -9.00
C GLY A 30 -20.72 -1.49 -7.76
N PHE A 31 -20.35 -0.23 -7.94
CA PHE A 31 -20.19 0.76 -6.88
C PHE A 31 -21.35 1.73 -6.88
N PHE A 32 -21.82 2.13 -5.71
CA PHE A 32 -22.73 3.25 -5.52
C PHE A 32 -21.92 4.49 -5.15
N ILE A 33 -22.10 5.57 -5.91
CA ILE A 33 -21.35 6.82 -5.78
C ILE A 33 -22.33 7.92 -5.39
N ARG A 34 -22.11 8.55 -4.25
CA ARG A 34 -22.93 9.67 -3.76
C ARG A 34 -22.09 10.71 -3.03
N GLN A 35 -22.49 11.97 -3.15
CA GLN A 35 -21.95 13.08 -2.36
C GLN A 35 -22.91 13.44 -1.23
N PHE A 36 -22.33 13.83 -0.09
CA PHE A 36 -23.06 14.24 1.11
C PHE A 36 -22.57 15.61 1.54
N THR A 37 -23.48 16.52 1.86
CA THR A 37 -23.14 17.83 2.42
C THR A 37 -22.43 17.64 3.75
N VAL A 38 -21.35 18.38 3.97
CA VAL A 38 -20.62 18.39 5.24
C VAL A 38 -20.19 19.80 5.59
N GLY A 39 -20.05 20.08 6.88
CA GLY A 39 -19.56 21.37 7.33
C GLY A 39 -18.14 21.68 6.84
N LYS A 40 -17.79 22.97 6.81
CA LYS A 40 -16.48 23.49 6.38
C LYS A 40 -15.28 22.84 7.08
N TYR A 41 -15.46 22.37 8.32
CA TYR A 41 -14.43 21.68 9.10
C TYR A 41 -14.15 20.24 8.62
N HIS A 42 -15.05 19.65 7.82
CA HIS A 42 -14.90 18.29 7.29
C HIS A 42 -14.48 18.25 5.82
N SER A 43 -14.85 19.26 5.03
CA SER A 43 -14.42 19.42 3.65
C SER A 43 -14.48 20.90 3.24
N LYS A 44 -13.41 21.40 2.63
CA LYS A 44 -13.38 22.75 2.05
C LYS A 44 -14.40 22.92 0.92
N GLN A 45 -14.78 21.82 0.28
CA GLN A 45 -15.73 21.79 -0.85
C GLN A 45 -17.19 21.78 -0.38
N GLY A 46 -17.45 21.69 0.94
CA GLY A 46 -18.82 21.60 1.48
C GLY A 46 -19.50 20.24 1.30
N PHE A 47 -18.83 19.26 0.67
CA PHE A 47 -19.32 17.90 0.54
C PHE A 47 -18.20 16.85 0.64
N LYS A 48 -18.60 15.59 0.87
CA LYS A 48 -17.75 14.40 0.76
C LYS A 48 -18.37 13.39 -0.19
N THR A 49 -17.55 12.81 -1.06
CA THR A 49 -17.95 11.65 -1.87
C THR A 49 -17.75 10.38 -1.06
N ILE A 50 -18.82 9.61 -0.89
CA ILE A 50 -18.80 8.28 -0.29
C ILE A 50 -19.12 7.29 -1.40
N ILE A 51 -18.23 6.32 -1.57
CA ILE A 51 -18.38 5.22 -2.52
C ILE A 51 -18.52 3.94 -1.71
N THR A 52 -19.56 3.17 -2.00
CA THR A 52 -19.85 1.88 -1.34
C THR A 52 -20.13 0.81 -2.40
N PRO A 53 -20.03 -0.49 -2.07
CA PRO A 53 -20.62 -1.55 -2.90
C PRO A 53 -22.11 -1.28 -3.13
N SER A 54 -22.61 -1.41 -4.37
CA SER A 54 -24.03 -1.17 -4.63
C SER A 54 -24.92 -2.22 -3.97
N ASN A 55 -26.13 -1.83 -3.56
CA ASN A 55 -27.08 -2.75 -2.92
C ASN A 55 -27.41 -3.98 -3.80
N GLU A 56 -27.49 -3.79 -5.12
CA GLU A 56 -27.68 -4.87 -6.09
C GLU A 56 -26.53 -5.89 -6.00
N LYS A 57 -25.27 -5.44 -5.99
CA LYS A 57 -24.12 -6.34 -5.93
C LYS A 57 -23.93 -6.98 -4.55
N GLN A 58 -24.30 -6.28 -3.47
CA GLN A 58 -24.40 -6.88 -2.14
C GLN A 58 -25.40 -8.04 -2.13
N LYS A 59 -26.59 -7.83 -2.69
CA LYS A 59 -27.65 -8.85 -2.76
C LYS A 59 -27.22 -10.06 -3.59
N ILE A 60 -26.70 -9.83 -4.81
CA ILE A 60 -26.21 -10.91 -5.68
C ILE A 60 -25.16 -11.76 -4.98
N HIS A 61 -24.23 -11.12 -4.27
CA HIS A 61 -23.18 -11.82 -3.54
C HIS A 61 -23.74 -12.64 -2.37
N TYR A 62 -24.60 -12.04 -1.56
CA TYR A 62 -25.24 -12.76 -0.46
C TYR A 62 -26.11 -13.93 -0.95
N ASP A 63 -26.90 -13.72 -2.00
CA ASP A 63 -27.75 -14.77 -2.59
C ASP A 63 -26.91 -15.95 -3.07
N ARG A 64 -25.74 -15.70 -3.67
CA ARG A 64 -24.79 -16.74 -4.06
C ARG A 64 -24.23 -17.50 -2.86
N ILE A 65 -23.88 -16.82 -1.77
CA ILE A 65 -23.42 -17.48 -0.54
C ILE A 65 -24.56 -18.33 0.05
N ALA A 66 -25.76 -17.77 0.13
CA ALA A 66 -26.93 -18.43 0.68
C ALA A 66 -27.33 -19.65 -0.14
N SER A 67 -27.27 -19.59 -1.48
CA SER A 67 -27.55 -20.74 -2.34
C SER A 67 -26.54 -21.86 -2.11
N ILE A 68 -25.23 -21.55 -2.04
CA ILE A 68 -24.21 -22.56 -1.75
C ILE A 68 -24.48 -23.26 -0.42
N ILE A 69 -24.81 -22.52 0.64
CA ILE A 69 -25.13 -23.10 1.96
C ILE A 69 -26.40 -23.98 1.88
N ASN A 70 -27.43 -23.53 1.15
CA ASN A 70 -28.70 -24.25 1.01
C ASN A 70 -28.60 -25.52 0.18
N ASP A 71 -27.82 -25.49 -0.90
CA ASP A 71 -27.65 -26.62 -1.82
C ASP A 71 -26.76 -27.70 -1.18
N HIS A 72 -25.81 -27.27 -0.33
CA HIS A 72 -24.82 -28.15 0.29
C HIS A 72 -25.15 -28.46 1.76
N LYS A 73 -26.42 -28.72 2.04
CA LYS A 73 -26.96 -29.09 3.36
C LYS A 73 -26.24 -30.26 4.03
N ALA A 74 -25.77 -31.24 3.26
CA ALA A 74 -25.16 -32.47 3.76
C ALA A 74 -23.63 -32.42 3.84
N LEU A 75 -22.96 -31.44 3.22
CA LEU A 75 -21.49 -31.38 3.18
C LEU A 75 -20.84 -31.37 4.57
N SER A 76 -19.58 -31.79 4.64
CA SER A 76 -18.75 -31.54 5.81
C SER A 76 -18.55 -30.03 5.99
N GLN A 77 -18.29 -29.62 7.22
CA GLN A 77 -17.99 -28.23 7.55
C GLN A 77 -16.79 -27.71 6.77
N GLU A 78 -15.73 -28.51 6.69
CA GLU A 78 -14.50 -28.19 5.95
C GLU A 78 -14.77 -27.94 4.45
N ALA A 79 -15.50 -28.85 3.80
CA ALA A 79 -15.82 -28.71 2.38
C ALA A 79 -16.69 -27.49 2.09
N LEU A 80 -17.62 -27.17 3.00
CA LEU A 80 -18.44 -25.95 2.90
C LEU A 80 -17.56 -24.69 3.02
N ILE A 81 -16.64 -24.65 3.97
CA ILE A 81 -15.68 -23.54 4.14
C ILE A 81 -14.81 -23.39 2.88
N GLY A 82 -14.31 -24.50 2.33
CA GLY A 82 -13.52 -24.51 1.10
C GLY A 82 -14.24 -23.90 -0.11
N LYS A 83 -15.56 -24.12 -0.22
CA LYS A 83 -16.39 -23.50 -1.28
C LYS A 83 -16.66 -22.01 -1.06
N LEU A 84 -16.87 -21.59 0.19
CA LEU A 84 -17.25 -20.21 0.52
C LEU A 84 -16.04 -19.26 0.50
N ASN A 85 -14.89 -19.68 1.02
CA ASN A 85 -13.72 -18.84 1.21
C ASN A 85 -13.24 -18.10 -0.06
N PRO A 86 -13.10 -18.75 -1.23
CA PRO A 86 -12.67 -18.06 -2.45
C PRO A 86 -13.65 -16.96 -2.89
N ILE A 87 -14.96 -17.19 -2.72
CA ILE A 87 -16.02 -16.25 -3.11
C ILE A 87 -15.98 -15.02 -2.21
N ILE A 88 -15.91 -15.24 -0.89
CA ILE A 88 -15.82 -14.16 0.10
C ILE A 88 -14.55 -13.34 -0.13
N LYS A 89 -13.39 -13.99 -0.22
CA LYS A 89 -12.11 -13.31 -0.44
C LYS A 89 -12.11 -12.50 -1.73
N GLY A 90 -12.59 -13.07 -2.83
CA GLY A 90 -12.64 -12.38 -4.12
C GLY A 90 -13.51 -11.11 -4.07
N TRP A 91 -14.70 -11.22 -3.49
CA TRP A 91 -15.61 -10.09 -3.37
C TRP A 91 -15.08 -9.00 -2.44
N SER A 92 -14.57 -9.37 -1.26
CA SER A 92 -14.00 -8.40 -0.31
C SER A 92 -12.73 -7.73 -0.84
N ASN A 93 -11.92 -8.43 -1.63
CA ASN A 93 -10.74 -7.82 -2.27
C ASN A 93 -11.15 -6.79 -3.33
N TYR A 94 -12.17 -7.10 -4.16
CA TYR A 94 -12.67 -6.17 -5.18
C TYR A 94 -13.18 -4.86 -4.56
N TYR A 95 -13.90 -4.96 -3.44
CA TYR A 95 -14.46 -3.80 -2.74
C TYR A 95 -13.56 -3.22 -1.64
N SER A 96 -12.31 -3.70 -1.50
CA SER A 96 -11.37 -3.24 -0.47
C SER A 96 -10.95 -1.77 -0.64
N THR A 97 -11.19 -1.16 -1.80
CA THR A 97 -10.75 0.20 -2.10
C THR A 97 -11.71 1.29 -1.65
N VAL A 98 -12.96 0.92 -1.32
CA VAL A 98 -14.06 1.85 -1.03
C VAL A 98 -14.57 1.70 0.41
N VAL A 99 -15.61 2.46 0.77
CA VAL A 99 -16.17 2.42 2.14
C VAL A 99 -17.03 1.17 2.29
N SER A 100 -16.40 0.06 2.69
CA SER A 100 -17.06 -1.26 2.70
C SER A 100 -17.21 -1.90 4.08
N LYS A 101 -16.57 -1.38 5.14
CA LYS A 101 -16.52 -2.05 6.46
C LYS A 101 -17.89 -2.35 7.06
N GLU A 102 -18.81 -1.39 7.05
CA GLU A 102 -20.16 -1.60 7.58
C GLU A 102 -20.93 -2.67 6.78
N ILE A 103 -20.79 -2.65 5.46
CA ILE A 103 -21.38 -3.63 4.56
C ILE A 103 -20.77 -5.02 4.79
N TYR A 104 -19.46 -5.10 5.03
CA TYR A 104 -18.79 -6.36 5.38
C TYR A 104 -19.38 -6.95 6.66
N SER A 105 -19.49 -6.16 7.73
CA SER A 105 -20.10 -6.59 8.99
C SER A 105 -21.55 -7.05 8.80
N LYS A 106 -22.33 -6.34 7.99
CA LYS A 106 -23.71 -6.72 7.64
C LYS A 106 -23.75 -8.08 6.93
N LEU A 107 -22.89 -8.29 5.93
CA LEU A 107 -22.82 -9.55 5.18
C LEU A 107 -22.36 -10.71 6.07
N ASP A 108 -21.38 -10.48 6.94
CA ASP A 108 -20.91 -11.47 7.92
C ASP A 108 -22.02 -11.88 8.89
N HIS A 109 -22.84 -10.93 9.34
CA HIS A 109 -24.00 -11.22 10.18
C HIS A 109 -25.05 -12.08 9.46
N LEU A 110 -25.41 -11.71 8.23
CA LEU A 110 -26.38 -12.49 7.44
C LEU A 110 -25.85 -13.90 7.12
N MET A 111 -24.55 -14.01 6.84
CA MET A 111 -23.89 -15.29 6.62
C MET A 111 -23.90 -16.14 7.90
N TYR A 112 -23.63 -15.56 9.06
CA TYR A 112 -23.74 -16.23 10.35
C TYR A 112 -25.15 -16.82 10.56
N LEU A 113 -26.21 -16.04 10.29
CA LEU A 113 -27.58 -16.54 10.41
C LEU A 113 -27.85 -17.74 9.50
N LYS A 114 -27.34 -17.71 8.26
CA LYS A 114 -27.47 -18.84 7.31
C LYS A 114 -26.70 -20.07 7.77
N LEU A 115 -25.47 -19.90 8.25
CA LEU A 115 -24.65 -21.00 8.77
C LEU A 115 -25.24 -21.59 10.06
N LYS A 116 -25.81 -20.75 10.93
CA LYS A 116 -26.53 -21.19 12.13
C LYS A 116 -27.71 -22.09 11.78
N ALA A 117 -28.55 -21.66 10.83
CA ALA A 117 -29.66 -22.49 10.35
C ALA A 117 -29.18 -23.82 9.73
N TRP A 118 -28.11 -23.78 8.93
CA TRP A 118 -27.49 -24.98 8.37
C TRP A 118 -26.98 -25.94 9.45
N ALA A 119 -26.35 -25.41 10.50
CA ALA A 119 -25.80 -26.19 11.60
C ALA A 119 -26.88 -26.81 12.49
N GLU A 120 -27.92 -26.04 12.85
CA GLU A 120 -29.04 -26.50 13.67
C GLU A 120 -29.83 -27.62 12.95
N ARG A 121 -30.06 -27.49 11.64
CA ARG A 121 -30.74 -28.52 10.82
C ARG A 121 -30.05 -29.88 10.88
N ARG A 122 -28.72 -29.91 11.02
CA ARG A 122 -27.94 -31.15 11.07
C ARG A 122 -28.04 -31.87 12.41
N HIS A 123 -28.55 -31.22 13.45
CA HIS A 123 -28.61 -31.75 14.80
C HIS A 123 -29.97 -31.47 15.45
N PRO A 124 -31.07 -32.04 14.92
CA PRO A 124 -32.43 -31.76 15.41
C PRO A 124 -32.64 -32.12 16.88
N ASN A 125 -31.89 -33.11 17.39
CA ASN A 125 -32.00 -33.59 18.76
C ASN A 125 -30.98 -32.97 19.73
N LYS A 126 -30.24 -31.92 19.31
CA LYS A 126 -29.25 -31.23 20.15
C LYS A 126 -29.71 -29.81 20.42
N ASN A 127 -29.40 -29.32 21.62
CA ASN A 127 -29.71 -27.94 21.96
C ASN A 127 -28.80 -26.96 21.19
N ARG A 128 -29.24 -25.70 21.10
CA ARG A 128 -28.53 -24.65 20.36
C ARG A 128 -27.12 -24.38 20.90
N GLY A 129 -26.91 -24.46 22.21
CA GLY A 129 -25.59 -24.23 22.82
C GLY A 129 -24.56 -25.28 22.39
N TRP A 130 -24.98 -26.55 22.32
CA TRP A 130 -24.16 -27.64 21.82
C TRP A 130 -23.80 -27.45 20.34
N VAL A 131 -24.78 -27.05 19.50
CA VAL A 131 -24.54 -26.77 18.08
C VAL A 131 -23.54 -25.63 17.92
N THR A 132 -23.69 -24.54 18.66
CA THR A 132 -22.74 -23.43 18.65
C THR A 132 -21.33 -23.90 19.00
N LYS A 133 -21.16 -24.61 20.12
CA LYS A 133 -19.84 -25.10 20.57
C LYS A 133 -19.18 -26.07 19.58
N LYS A 134 -19.98 -26.81 18.80
CA LYS A 134 -19.48 -27.77 17.81
C LYS A 134 -18.89 -27.10 16.57
N TYR A 135 -19.48 -26.00 16.09
CA TYR A 135 -19.13 -25.42 14.78
C TYR A 135 -18.45 -24.04 14.88
N TRP A 136 -18.59 -23.34 16.02
CA TRP A 136 -17.96 -22.06 16.28
C TRP A 136 -16.94 -22.21 17.42
N HIS A 137 -15.72 -21.70 17.15
CA HIS A 137 -14.59 -21.81 18.06
C HIS A 137 -13.93 -20.45 18.30
N THR A 138 -13.13 -20.38 19.37
CA THR A 138 -12.31 -19.21 19.69
C THR A 138 -10.98 -19.28 18.96
N ILE A 139 -10.76 -18.40 17.99
CA ILE A 139 -9.47 -18.29 17.27
C ILE A 139 -9.00 -16.83 17.31
N GLY A 140 -7.79 -16.59 17.83
CA GLY A 140 -7.19 -15.25 17.85
C GLY A 140 -8.04 -14.20 18.60
N GLY A 141 -8.68 -14.60 19.71
CA GLY A 141 -9.54 -13.72 20.52
C GLY A 141 -10.98 -13.53 19.99
N ASN A 142 -11.30 -14.03 18.80
CA ASN A 142 -12.67 -14.04 18.30
C ASN A 142 -13.35 -15.37 18.68
N ASN A 143 -14.42 -15.29 19.48
CA ASN A 143 -15.15 -16.45 20.02
C ASN A 143 -16.17 -17.07 19.05
N TRP A 144 -16.40 -16.45 17.89
CA TRP A 144 -17.46 -16.82 16.94
C TRP A 144 -16.89 -17.13 15.56
N VAL A 145 -15.82 -17.93 15.50
CA VAL A 145 -15.22 -18.34 14.23
C VAL A 145 -15.78 -19.68 13.77
N PHE A 146 -16.51 -19.68 12.66
CA PHE A 146 -16.97 -20.91 12.02
C PHE A 146 -15.76 -21.69 11.48
N SER A 147 -15.39 -22.78 12.13
CA SER A 147 -14.13 -23.50 11.87
C SER A 147 -14.21 -24.96 12.31
N THR A 148 -13.36 -25.81 11.73
CA THR A 148 -13.18 -27.19 12.22
C THR A 148 -12.51 -27.20 13.60
N ALA A 149 -12.62 -28.31 14.32
CA ALA A 149 -12.10 -28.44 15.68
C ALA A 149 -10.57 -28.20 15.74
N GLN A 150 -10.11 -27.63 16.86
CA GLN A 150 -8.70 -27.27 17.07
C GLN A 150 -7.75 -28.46 17.27
N GLU A 151 -8.26 -29.69 17.37
CA GLU A 151 -7.42 -30.89 17.41
C GLU A 151 -6.65 -31.10 16.08
N ASP A 152 -7.14 -30.50 14.99
CA ASP A 152 -6.43 -30.41 13.73
C ASP A 152 -5.28 -29.39 13.84
N LYS A 153 -4.04 -29.79 13.50
CA LYS A 153 -2.85 -28.89 13.49
C LYS A 153 -3.04 -27.61 12.66
N ASN A 154 -4.05 -27.55 11.78
CA ASN A 154 -4.46 -26.37 11.02
C ASN A 154 -6.00 -26.34 10.87
N PRO A 155 -6.75 -25.71 11.80
CA PRO A 155 -8.20 -25.68 11.70
C PRO A 155 -8.63 -24.87 10.47
N THR A 156 -9.44 -25.48 9.61
CA THR A 156 -10.00 -24.81 8.45
C THR A 156 -11.09 -23.86 8.93
N ARG A 157 -10.86 -22.55 8.77
CA ARG A 157 -11.80 -21.50 9.20
C ARG A 157 -12.42 -20.74 8.03
N LEU A 158 -13.66 -20.31 8.23
CA LEU A 158 -14.33 -19.42 7.30
C LEU A 158 -13.70 -18.03 7.37
N TYR A 159 -13.37 -17.49 6.20
CA TYR A 159 -12.92 -16.12 6.03
C TYR A 159 -14.11 -15.17 6.24
N ARG A 160 -13.88 -14.10 7.00
CA ARG A 160 -14.89 -13.05 7.22
C ARG A 160 -14.64 -11.88 6.28
N HIS A 161 -15.69 -11.21 5.84
CA HIS A 161 -15.54 -10.03 4.98
C HIS A 161 -14.82 -8.91 5.74
N ASP A 162 -15.14 -8.72 7.02
CA ASP A 162 -14.59 -7.65 7.84
C ASP A 162 -13.10 -7.81 8.17
N GLU A 163 -12.53 -9.01 7.99
CA GLU A 163 -11.08 -9.25 8.07
C GLU A 163 -10.32 -8.60 6.91
N THR A 164 -10.97 -8.30 5.79
CA THR A 164 -10.31 -7.63 4.66
C THR A 164 -10.01 -6.17 4.98
N PRO A 165 -8.74 -5.73 4.98
CA PRO A 165 -8.40 -4.33 5.23
C PRO A 165 -8.88 -3.43 4.08
N ILE A 166 -9.25 -2.20 4.41
CA ILE A 166 -9.57 -1.19 3.39
C ILE A 166 -8.26 -0.57 2.90
N VAL A 167 -7.97 -0.70 1.61
CA VAL A 167 -6.76 -0.20 0.98
C VAL A 167 -7.13 0.92 0.01
N ARG A 168 -6.94 2.18 0.43
CA ARG A 168 -7.33 3.34 -0.37
C ARG A 168 -6.44 3.50 -1.60
N HIS A 169 -7.05 3.76 -2.75
CA HIS A 169 -6.32 4.06 -3.96
C HIS A 169 -5.59 5.41 -3.84
N VAL A 170 -4.29 5.41 -4.14
CA VAL A 170 -3.48 6.63 -4.20
C VAL A 170 -3.62 7.25 -5.59
N LYS A 171 -4.33 8.38 -5.67
CA LYS A 171 -4.55 9.12 -6.93
C LYS A 171 -3.23 9.43 -7.63
N VAL A 172 -3.24 9.36 -8.96
CA VAL A 172 -2.16 9.87 -9.81
C VAL A 172 -2.01 11.38 -9.57
N LYS A 173 -0.76 11.86 -9.47
CA LYS A 173 -0.47 13.25 -9.14
C LYS A 173 -0.52 14.09 -10.41
N GLY A 174 -1.37 15.13 -10.44
CA GLY A 174 -1.47 16.06 -11.55
C GLY A 174 -1.72 15.35 -12.87
N GLU A 175 -0.98 15.77 -13.90
CA GLU A 175 -1.01 15.21 -15.26
C GLU A 175 0.00 14.08 -15.46
N ALA A 176 0.45 13.45 -14.37
CA ALA A 176 1.36 12.33 -14.49
C ALA A 176 0.71 11.24 -15.36
N SER A 177 1.42 10.83 -16.41
CA SER A 177 1.02 9.77 -17.34
C SER A 177 2.17 8.75 -17.41
N PRO A 178 1.91 7.43 -17.50
CA PRO A 178 2.96 6.45 -17.72
C PRO A 178 3.88 6.79 -18.91
N TYR A 179 3.36 7.55 -19.87
CA TYR A 179 4.03 7.94 -21.10
C TYR A 179 4.67 9.33 -21.07
N ASN A 180 4.66 10.04 -19.93
CA ASN A 180 5.29 11.37 -19.81
C ASN A 180 6.76 11.32 -19.36
N GLY A 181 7.36 10.13 -19.40
CA GLY A 181 8.75 9.91 -19.04
C GLY A 181 9.06 9.92 -17.55
N ASN A 182 8.11 10.16 -16.63
CA ASN A 182 8.38 10.14 -15.19
C ASN A 182 8.58 8.70 -14.63
N LEU A 183 9.62 8.03 -15.12
CA LEU A 183 9.98 6.64 -14.85
C LEU A 183 10.18 6.38 -13.36
N VAL A 184 10.66 7.36 -12.60
CA VAL A 184 10.92 7.25 -11.16
C VAL A 184 9.60 7.23 -10.37
N TYR A 185 8.64 8.09 -10.74
CA TYR A 185 7.30 8.08 -10.16
C TYR A 185 6.54 6.79 -10.51
N TRP A 186 6.62 6.35 -11.77
CA TRP A 186 5.87 5.18 -12.24
C TRP A 186 6.48 3.84 -11.81
N SER A 187 7.81 3.71 -11.77
CA SER A 187 8.49 2.52 -11.26
C SER A 187 8.26 2.33 -9.76
N SER A 188 8.28 3.41 -8.98
CA SER A 188 7.99 3.36 -7.55
C SER A 188 6.50 3.05 -7.27
N ARG A 189 5.58 3.54 -8.12
CA ARG A 189 4.13 3.30 -7.99
C ARG A 189 3.69 1.91 -8.49
N MET A 190 4.12 1.48 -9.68
CA MET A 190 3.62 0.26 -10.32
C MET A 190 4.49 -0.96 -10.04
N GLY A 191 5.75 -0.79 -9.65
CA GLY A 191 6.72 -1.88 -9.44
C GLY A 191 7.05 -2.72 -10.68
N THR A 192 6.31 -2.50 -11.77
CA THR A 192 6.40 -3.16 -13.07
C THR A 192 6.05 -2.11 -14.13
N HIS A 193 7.05 -1.65 -14.87
CA HIS A 193 6.88 -0.82 -16.05
C HIS A 193 7.65 -1.52 -17.18
N PRO A 194 7.14 -1.62 -18.42
CA PRO A 194 7.80 -2.37 -19.49
C PRO A 194 9.25 -1.92 -19.73
N GLU A 195 9.50 -0.62 -19.64
CA GLU A 195 10.82 -0.01 -19.83
C GLU A 195 11.70 -0.02 -18.58
N MET A 196 11.23 -0.61 -17.47
CA MET A 196 11.96 -0.66 -16.20
C MET A 196 12.19 -2.11 -15.77
N PRO A 197 13.44 -2.60 -15.77
CA PRO A 197 13.76 -3.92 -15.23
C PRO A 197 13.28 -4.06 -13.79
N LYS A 198 12.66 -5.20 -13.46
CA LYS A 198 12.10 -5.49 -12.12
C LYS A 198 13.12 -5.28 -10.99
N LYS A 199 14.40 -5.61 -11.24
CA LYS A 199 15.51 -5.38 -10.31
C LYS A 199 15.66 -3.90 -9.97
N VAL A 200 15.70 -3.03 -10.98
CA VAL A 200 15.83 -1.56 -10.82
C VAL A 200 14.58 -0.97 -10.15
N ALA A 201 13.37 -1.38 -10.56
CA ALA A 201 12.13 -0.92 -9.92
C ALA A 201 12.07 -1.27 -8.41
N THR A 202 12.56 -2.47 -8.05
CA THR A 202 12.63 -2.91 -6.64
C THR A 202 13.59 -2.04 -5.84
N LEU A 203 14.79 -1.79 -6.37
CA LEU A 203 15.81 -0.96 -5.73
C LEU A 203 15.36 0.51 -5.61
N LEU A 204 14.76 1.09 -6.66
CA LEU A 204 14.18 2.43 -6.61
C LEU A 204 13.11 2.55 -5.53
N LYS A 205 12.27 1.52 -5.36
CA LYS A 205 11.26 1.48 -4.29
C LYS A 205 11.91 1.42 -2.90
N GLN A 206 12.94 0.61 -2.71
CA GLN A 206 13.69 0.52 -1.45
C GLN A 206 14.40 1.84 -1.10
N GLN A 207 15.01 2.48 -2.10
CA GLN A 207 15.72 3.76 -1.98
C GLN A 207 14.79 4.99 -2.03
N LYS A 208 13.47 4.78 -2.11
CA LYS A 208 12.47 5.87 -2.19
C LYS A 208 12.74 6.86 -3.34
N GLY A 209 13.23 6.34 -4.47
CA GLY A 209 13.53 7.12 -5.67
C GLY A 209 14.75 8.03 -5.58
N LYS A 210 15.64 7.81 -4.60
CA LYS A 210 16.87 8.57 -4.42
C LYS A 210 18.10 7.77 -4.82
N CYS A 211 19.10 8.45 -5.40
CA CYS A 211 20.43 7.91 -5.60
C CYS A 211 21.10 7.63 -4.25
N ALA A 212 21.66 6.43 -4.09
CA ALA A 212 22.27 6.04 -2.82
C ALA A 212 23.63 6.71 -2.55
N PHE A 213 24.27 7.27 -3.58
CA PHE A 213 25.55 7.99 -3.45
C PHE A 213 25.35 9.49 -3.14
N CYS A 214 24.62 10.22 -3.99
CA CYS A 214 24.44 11.67 -3.82
C CYS A 214 23.16 12.07 -3.04
N GLY A 215 22.25 11.14 -2.77
CA GLY A 215 21.01 11.39 -2.02
C GLY A 215 19.92 12.18 -2.78
N LEU A 216 20.19 12.62 -4.01
CA LEU A 216 19.25 13.34 -4.87
C LEU A 216 18.22 12.39 -5.49
N TYR A 217 17.05 12.93 -5.84
CA TYR A 217 16.02 12.18 -6.56
C TYR A 217 16.41 12.00 -8.02
N PHE A 218 16.15 10.79 -8.53
CA PHE A 218 16.23 10.53 -9.96
C PHE A 218 15.13 11.32 -10.71
N ARG A 219 15.49 11.81 -11.89
CA ARG A 219 14.62 12.47 -12.86
C ARG A 219 14.38 11.53 -14.06
N THR A 220 13.44 11.92 -14.90
CA THR A 220 13.08 11.24 -16.14
C THR A 220 14.28 10.93 -17.05
N GLU A 221 15.19 11.89 -17.19
CA GLU A 221 16.31 11.81 -18.14
C GLU A 221 17.59 11.25 -17.53
N ASP A 222 17.56 10.91 -16.24
CA ASP A 222 18.73 10.38 -15.57
C ASP A 222 18.99 8.93 -16.01
N LEU A 223 20.23 8.66 -16.39
CA LEU A 223 20.70 7.31 -16.65
C LEU A 223 20.96 6.60 -15.31
N LEU A 224 20.21 5.52 -15.09
CA LEU A 224 20.24 4.70 -13.87
C LEU A 224 21.15 3.49 -14.08
N GLU A 225 22.08 3.28 -13.15
CA GLU A 225 22.94 2.10 -13.13
C GLU A 225 22.84 1.37 -11.80
N VAL A 226 22.92 0.04 -11.85
CA VAL A 226 22.93 -0.81 -10.66
C VAL A 226 24.37 -1.06 -10.25
N ASP A 227 24.67 -0.77 -9.00
CA ASP A 227 25.99 -0.90 -8.38
C ASP A 227 25.93 -1.78 -7.13
N HIS A 228 27.08 -2.32 -6.72
CA HIS A 228 27.22 -3.06 -5.47
C HIS A 228 27.71 -2.13 -4.34
N ILE A 229 27.01 -2.10 -3.21
CA ILE A 229 27.41 -1.32 -2.02
C ILE A 229 28.83 -1.72 -1.59
N ILE A 230 29.05 -3.03 -1.42
CA ILE A 230 30.38 -3.63 -1.30
C ILE A 230 30.77 -4.11 -2.71
N PRO A 231 31.84 -3.56 -3.31
CA PRO A 231 32.28 -3.98 -4.64
C PRO A 231 32.59 -5.47 -4.74
N ARG A 232 32.39 -6.05 -5.92
CA ARG A 232 32.74 -7.46 -6.19
C ARG A 232 34.22 -7.76 -5.93
N SER A 233 35.12 -6.80 -6.21
CA SER A 233 36.55 -6.91 -5.89
C SER A 233 36.83 -7.11 -4.40
N LYS A 234 35.96 -6.57 -3.53
CA LYS A 234 35.99 -6.76 -2.07
C LYS A 234 35.07 -7.87 -1.59
N ARG A 235 34.82 -8.89 -2.43
CA ARG A 235 33.95 -10.04 -2.17
C ARG A 235 32.48 -9.68 -1.91
N GLY A 236 32.01 -8.55 -2.42
CA GLY A 236 30.60 -8.19 -2.39
C GLY A 236 29.73 -9.19 -3.16
N LYS A 237 28.65 -9.66 -2.53
CA LYS A 237 27.72 -10.64 -3.12
C LYS A 237 26.68 -9.94 -4.01
N ASP A 238 26.19 -10.63 -5.04
CA ASP A 238 25.13 -10.13 -5.92
C ASP A 238 23.73 -10.43 -5.34
N GLU A 239 23.38 -9.74 -4.25
CA GLU A 239 22.10 -9.88 -3.55
C GLU A 239 21.46 -8.52 -3.31
N TYR A 240 20.12 -8.44 -3.27
CA TYR A 240 19.40 -7.16 -3.17
C TYR A 240 19.84 -6.26 -2.01
N LYS A 241 20.29 -6.85 -0.89
CA LYS A 241 20.81 -6.13 0.28
C LYS A 241 22.19 -5.50 0.05
N ASN A 242 22.91 -5.93 -0.98
CA ASN A 242 24.20 -5.37 -1.40
C ASN A 242 24.08 -4.62 -2.74
N LEU A 243 22.88 -4.46 -3.30
CA LEU A 243 22.66 -3.75 -4.55
C LEU A 243 22.05 -2.38 -4.28
N GLN A 244 22.42 -1.41 -5.11
CA GLN A 244 21.89 -0.06 -5.10
C GLN A 244 21.77 0.48 -6.53
N VAL A 245 20.91 1.47 -6.73
CA VAL A 245 20.78 2.22 -7.98
C VAL A 245 21.39 3.60 -7.79
N LEU A 246 22.24 4.00 -8.73
CA LEU A 246 22.95 5.27 -8.77
C LEU A 246 22.69 5.99 -10.09
N HIS A 247 22.93 7.30 -10.14
CA HIS A 247 23.10 7.97 -11.42
C HIS A 247 24.38 7.43 -12.08
N LYS A 248 24.44 7.38 -13.41
CA LYS A 248 25.65 6.99 -14.14
C LYS A 248 26.91 7.70 -13.64
N HIS A 249 26.90 9.03 -13.57
CA HIS A 249 28.05 9.81 -13.06
C HIS A 249 28.38 9.54 -11.57
N CYS A 250 27.37 9.21 -10.76
CA CYS A 250 27.57 8.83 -9.36
C CYS A 250 28.21 7.44 -9.25
N HIS A 251 27.84 6.51 -10.13
CA HIS A 251 28.45 5.20 -10.21
C HIS A 251 29.93 5.32 -10.58
N ASP A 252 30.26 6.09 -11.62
CA ASP A 252 31.66 6.36 -12.01
C ASP A 252 32.49 6.94 -10.85
N SER A 253 31.92 7.94 -10.15
CA SER A 253 32.56 8.58 -8.99
C SER A 253 32.78 7.59 -7.83
N LYS A 254 31.78 6.76 -7.54
CA LYS A 254 31.87 5.74 -6.49
C LYS A 254 32.92 4.69 -6.86
N THR A 255 32.92 4.19 -8.08
CA THR A 255 33.89 3.18 -8.55
C THR A 255 35.32 3.69 -8.43
N ALA A 256 35.57 4.96 -8.76
CA ALA A 256 36.87 5.59 -8.57
C ALA A 256 37.26 5.61 -7.08
N LEU A 257 36.35 6.00 -6.18
CA LEU A 257 36.59 6.02 -4.74
C LEU A 257 36.85 4.62 -4.17
N ASP A 258 36.08 3.62 -4.62
CA ASP A 258 36.25 2.22 -4.22
C ASP A 258 37.63 1.67 -4.63
N GLY A 259 38.14 2.09 -5.79
CA GLY A 259 39.46 1.76 -6.30
C GLY A 259 40.60 2.37 -5.48
N LEU A 260 40.45 3.63 -5.05
CA LEU A 260 41.45 4.30 -4.19
C LEU A 260 41.58 3.61 -2.82
N ILE A 261 40.46 3.22 -2.22
CA ILE A 261 40.45 2.51 -0.92
C ILE A 261 40.96 1.07 -1.07
N GLY A 262 41.00 0.52 -2.29
CA GLY A 262 41.55 -0.82 -2.57
C GLY A 262 43.09 -0.89 -2.60
N GLY A 263 43.78 0.25 -2.63
CA GLY A 263 45.25 0.33 -2.75
C GLY A 263 46.00 0.79 -1.50
N MET A 264 45.30 1.25 -0.45
CA MET A 264 45.94 1.72 0.78
C MET A 264 45.62 0.77 1.95
N HIS A 265 46.59 -0.06 2.32
CA HIS A 265 46.71 -0.56 3.69
C HIS A 265 47.18 0.60 4.56
N LEU A 266 46.26 1.40 5.09
CA LEU A 266 46.56 2.41 6.09
C LEU A 266 46.70 1.70 7.44
N ASP A 267 47.94 1.42 7.83
CA ASP A 267 48.28 1.04 9.19
C ASP A 267 47.82 2.14 10.15
N LYS A 268 47.01 1.73 11.14
CA LYS A 268 46.65 2.56 12.29
C LYS A 268 47.90 2.77 13.14
N HIS A 269 48.56 3.92 13.08
CA HIS A 269 49.42 4.54 14.10
C HIS A 269 49.90 5.88 13.49
N GLN A 270 49.90 7.06 14.10
CA GLN A 270 49.67 7.60 15.44
C GLN A 270 49.19 9.05 15.23
N ILE A 271 48.30 9.53 16.10
CA ILE A 271 48.08 10.97 16.27
C ILE A 271 49.06 11.42 17.36
N THR A 272 49.97 12.33 17.02
CA THR A 272 50.68 13.16 18.00
C THR A 272 50.64 14.58 17.46
N GLU A 273 49.90 15.44 18.15
CA GLU A 273 49.93 16.89 17.95
C GLU A 273 51.23 17.43 18.56
N GLU A 274 51.99 18.22 17.81
CA GLU A 274 53.05 19.08 18.34
C GLU A 274 52.53 20.54 18.43
N PRO A 275 52.82 21.26 19.53
CA PRO A 275 52.47 22.66 19.68
C PRO A 275 53.61 23.59 19.23
N ASP A 276 53.29 24.68 18.53
CA ASP A 276 54.27 25.73 18.20
C ASP A 276 54.06 26.99 19.07
N GLU A 277 55.02 27.25 19.96
CA GLU A 277 55.24 28.53 20.65
C GLU A 277 56.46 29.27 20.05
N VAL A 278 56.18 30.47 19.53
CA VAL A 278 56.91 31.76 19.61
C VAL A 278 58.44 31.81 19.41
N LYS A 279 58.89 32.65 18.46
CA LYS A 279 60.08 33.50 18.68
C LYS A 279 60.02 34.86 17.98
N VAL A 280 60.63 35.81 18.69
CA VAL A 280 60.58 37.28 18.60
C VAL A 280 61.77 37.81 17.80
N SER A 281 61.57 38.92 17.06
CA SER A 281 62.67 39.85 16.75
C SER A 281 62.20 41.31 16.78
N ARG A 282 62.86 42.12 17.62
CA ARG A 282 62.91 43.60 17.56
C ARG A 282 64.27 44.02 16.96
N PRO A 283 64.44 45.24 16.43
CA PRO A 283 64.83 46.36 17.29
C PRO A 283 64.08 47.68 17.03
N VAL A 284 64.28 48.57 18.00
CA VAL A 284 63.64 49.85 18.33
C VAL A 284 64.29 51.02 17.56
N LEU A 285 63.54 52.10 17.28
CA LEU A 285 63.87 53.49 17.68
C LEU A 285 62.71 54.47 17.39
N LYS A 286 62.40 55.29 18.39
CA LYS A 286 61.40 56.38 18.43
C LYS A 286 61.92 57.62 17.68
N THR A 287 61.02 58.46 17.17
CA THR A 287 60.85 59.86 17.63
C THR A 287 59.53 60.48 17.15
N SER A 288 59.02 61.36 18.02
CA SER A 288 57.85 62.24 17.97
C SER A 288 57.86 63.31 16.86
N ARG A 289 56.69 63.73 16.36
CA ARG A 289 56.09 65.07 16.59
C ARG A 289 54.79 65.30 15.80
N PHE A 290 53.98 66.17 16.41
CA PHE A 290 52.78 66.89 15.97
C PHE A 290 52.86 67.54 14.58
N GLY A 291 51.68 67.76 13.97
CA GLY A 291 51.46 68.75 12.90
C GLY A 291 50.06 68.67 12.31
N ASP A 292 49.32 69.77 12.40
CA ASP A 292 47.92 70.01 12.05
C ASP A 292 47.61 70.14 10.53
N GLU A 293 46.31 70.36 10.26
CA GLU A 293 45.70 71.04 9.08
C GLU A 293 45.71 70.30 7.74
N ALA A 294 44.76 70.45 6.81
CA ALA A 294 43.42 71.05 6.70
C ALA A 294 42.88 70.69 5.29
N ALA A 295 41.60 71.00 5.05
CA ALA A 295 40.83 70.97 3.79
C ALA A 295 40.11 69.65 3.45
#